data_AF-A0A6L3YEV6-F1
#
_entry.id   AF-A0A6L3YEV6-F1
#
_cell.length_a   1.000
_cell.length_b   1.000
_cell.length_c   1.000
_cell.angle_alpha   90.00
_cell.angle_beta   90.00
_cell.angle_gamma   90.00
#
_symmetry.space_group_name_H-M   'P 1'
#
loop_
_entity.id
_entity.type
_entity.pdbx_description
1 polymer ?
#
loop_
_entity_poly.entity_id
_entity_poly.type
_entity_poly.pdbx_seq_one_letter_code
_entity_poly.pdbx_strand_id
1 'polypeptide(L)'
;MKYIIRNYPVAFIKWAIYGILLLIAKLVAILIAPILALWSVLAEISVLPYPFSLFHTHDDDLDGGQHQLAWPQAKGFKLWWQRTLWIMRNPAYGFAANVFGFRFEGVTTIYQIDSGGFDWSKPGTFYEGVYRDRKGRLFFSYRARFKIFGKICGCWIGWSYVAYDNVSLQLKISLISIVK
;
A
#
# COMPACT_ATOMS: atom_id res chain seq x y z
N MET A 1 6.17 18.39 2.56
CA MET A 1 7.01 17.75 1.52
C MET A 1 8.26 18.56 1.18
N LYS A 2 8.20 19.91 1.11
CA LYS A 2 9.38 20.75 0.84
C LYS A 2 10.53 20.46 1.82
N TYR A 3 10.21 20.21 3.10
CA TYR A 3 11.19 19.87 4.13
C TYR A 3 11.91 18.55 3.83
N ILE A 4 11.18 17.48 3.51
CA ILE A 4 11.77 16.18 3.12
C ILE A 4 12.68 16.33 1.90
N ILE A 5 12.21 16.99 0.84
CA ILE A 5 12.98 17.14 -0.41
C ILE A 5 14.30 17.89 -0.15
N ARG A 6 14.25 18.94 0.67
CA ARG A 6 15.42 19.77 0.98
C ARG A 6 16.42 19.07 1.90
N ASN A 7 15.94 18.42 2.97
CA ASN A 7 16.81 17.90 4.04
C ASN A 7 17.13 16.40 3.89
N TYR A 8 16.32 15.65 3.16
CA TYR A 8 16.46 14.20 2.96
C TYR A 8 16.32 13.79 1.48
N PRO A 9 17.06 14.43 0.55
CA PRO A 9 16.88 14.22 -0.89
C PRO A 9 17.14 12.77 -1.32
N VAL A 10 18.07 12.06 -0.67
CA VAL A 10 18.36 10.64 -0.96
C VAL A 10 17.15 9.75 -0.67
N ALA A 11 16.46 9.97 0.45
CA ALA A 11 15.24 9.21 0.78
C ALA A 11 14.13 9.49 -0.24
N PHE A 12 14.01 10.74 -0.69
CA PHE A 12 13.06 11.14 -1.73
C PHE A 12 13.36 10.50 -3.09
N ILE A 13 14.62 10.54 -3.55
CA ILE A 13 15.05 9.93 -4.83
C ILE A 13 14.83 8.42 -4.79
N LYS A 14 15.19 7.77 -3.68
CA LYS A 14 14.94 6.34 -3.47
C LYS A 14 13.45 6.01 -3.61
N TRP A 15 12.58 6.80 -2.98
CA TRP A 15 11.13 6.65 -3.17
C TRP A 15 10.71 6.87 -4.61
N ALA A 16 11.23 7.86 -5.32
CA ALA A 16 10.83 8.13 -6.71
C ALA A 16 11.14 6.92 -7.61
N ILE A 17 12.34 6.35 -7.49
CA ILE A 17 12.76 5.16 -8.24
C ILE A 17 11.89 3.95 -7.87
N TYR A 18 11.76 3.65 -6.57
CA TYR A 18 10.98 2.50 -6.12
C TYR A 18 9.48 2.67 -6.38
N GLY A 19 8.99 3.91 -6.38
CA GLY A 19 7.62 4.27 -6.70
C GLY A 19 7.28 3.95 -8.15
N ILE A 20 8.17 4.28 -9.09
CA ILE A 20 8.01 3.90 -10.51
C ILE A 20 8.01 2.38 -10.66
N LEU A 21 8.94 1.67 -10.03
CA LEU A 21 8.99 0.21 -10.05
C LEU A 21 7.73 -0.42 -9.44
N LEU A 22 7.21 0.15 -8.35
CA LEU A 22 5.96 -0.28 -7.75
C LEU A 22 4.76 -0.02 -8.66
N LEU A 23 4.70 1.11 -9.38
CA LEU A 23 3.63 1.35 -10.36
C LEU A 23 3.64 0.31 -11.48
N ILE A 24 4.83 -0.09 -11.96
CA ILE A 24 4.97 -1.17 -12.94
C ILE A 24 4.48 -2.49 -12.35
N ALA A 25 4.92 -2.85 -11.13
CA ALA A 25 4.47 -4.07 -10.45
C ALA A 25 2.94 -4.09 -10.24
N LYS A 26 2.35 -2.94 -9.90
CA LYS A 26 0.89 -2.78 -9.77
C LYS A 26 0.17 -2.99 -11.10
N LEU A 27 0.69 -2.42 -12.18
CA LEU A 27 0.13 -2.62 -13.51
C LEU A 27 0.17 -4.10 -13.90
N VAL A 28 1.32 -4.76 -13.69
CA VAL A 28 1.47 -6.21 -13.92
C VAL A 28 0.46 -6.98 -13.08
N ALA A 29 0.34 -6.70 -11.78
CA ALA A 29 -0.61 -7.35 -10.89
C ALA A 29 -2.06 -7.25 -11.39
N ILE A 30 -2.47 -6.08 -11.86
CA ILE A 30 -3.82 -5.86 -12.42
C ILE A 30 -4.01 -6.70 -13.69
N LEU A 31 -3.04 -6.71 -14.61
CA LEU A 31 -3.13 -7.44 -15.87
C LEU A 31 -3.20 -8.95 -15.66
N ILE A 32 -2.44 -9.48 -14.70
CA ILE A 32 -2.40 -10.93 -14.43
C ILE A 32 -3.42 -11.38 -13.37
N ALA A 33 -4.14 -10.47 -12.72
CA ALA A 33 -5.09 -10.79 -11.65
C ALA A 33 -6.10 -11.89 -12.01
N PRO A 34 -6.75 -11.88 -13.20
CA PRO A 34 -7.69 -12.94 -13.56
C PRO A 34 -7.04 -14.32 -13.67
N ILE A 35 -5.79 -14.38 -14.14
CA ILE A 35 -5.03 -15.62 -14.29
C ILE A 35 -4.63 -16.17 -12.91
N LEU A 36 -4.10 -15.30 -12.04
CA LEU A 36 -3.73 -15.67 -10.67
C LEU A 36 -4.94 -16.13 -9.85
N ALA A 37 -6.07 -15.42 -9.98
CA ALA A 37 -7.32 -15.83 -9.34
C ALA A 37 -7.82 -17.17 -9.88
N LEU A 38 -7.73 -17.41 -11.19
CA LEU A 38 -8.17 -18.68 -11.78
C LEU A 38 -7.32 -19.84 -11.25
N TRP A 39 -6.00 -19.67 -11.24
CA TRP A 39 -5.10 -20.66 -10.65
C TRP A 39 -5.44 -20.93 -9.18
N SER A 40 -5.69 -19.88 -8.39
CA SER A 40 -6.05 -20.05 -6.98
C SER A 40 -7.31 -20.89 -6.76
N VAL A 41 -8.32 -20.75 -7.63
CA VAL A 41 -9.57 -21.50 -7.55
C VAL A 41 -9.36 -22.94 -8.00
N LEU A 42 -8.63 -23.16 -9.10
CA LEU A 42 -8.34 -24.50 -9.62
C LEU A 42 -7.43 -25.32 -8.69
N ALA A 43 -6.51 -24.65 -8.00
CA ALA A 43 -5.61 -25.27 -7.04
C ALA A 43 -6.18 -25.30 -5.60
N GLU A 44 -7.39 -24.77 -5.39
CA GLU A 44 -8.06 -24.71 -4.08
C GLU A 44 -7.21 -24.05 -2.97
N ILE A 45 -6.42 -23.03 -3.34
CA ILE A 45 -5.59 -22.25 -2.41
C ILE A 45 -6.12 -20.83 -2.29
N SER A 46 -6.12 -20.26 -1.08
CA SER A 46 -6.44 -18.84 -0.87
C SER A 46 -5.20 -17.95 -0.81
N VAL A 47 -4.01 -18.53 -0.67
CA VAL A 47 -2.72 -17.81 -0.66
C VAL A 47 -1.86 -18.37 -1.79
N LEU A 48 -1.39 -17.51 -2.70
CA LEU A 48 -0.50 -17.95 -3.77
C LEU A 48 0.91 -18.16 -3.21
N PRO A 49 1.66 -19.17 -3.69
CA PRO A 49 3.04 -19.37 -3.29
C PRO A 49 3.95 -18.27 -3.85
N TYR A 50 5.12 -18.09 -3.25
CA TYR A 50 6.18 -17.24 -3.81
C TYR A 50 6.59 -17.75 -5.21
N PRO A 51 6.82 -16.86 -6.21
CA PRO A 51 6.85 -15.39 -6.11
C PRO A 51 5.49 -14.71 -6.27
N PHE A 52 4.41 -15.45 -6.53
CA PHE A 52 3.10 -14.90 -6.86
C PHE A 52 2.38 -14.26 -5.66
N SER A 53 2.78 -14.63 -4.43
CA SER A 53 2.38 -13.92 -3.21
C SER A 53 2.71 -12.43 -3.20
N LEU A 54 3.67 -11.99 -4.03
CA LEU A 54 4.01 -10.57 -4.15
C LEU A 54 2.90 -9.75 -4.85
N PHE A 55 2.00 -10.38 -5.60
CA PHE A 55 0.98 -9.68 -6.39
C PHE A 55 -0.33 -9.44 -5.64
N HIS A 56 -0.55 -10.08 -4.50
CA HIS A 56 -1.73 -9.89 -3.65
C HIS A 56 -1.35 -9.40 -2.24
N THR A 57 -2.33 -9.29 -1.34
CA THR A 57 -2.13 -8.94 0.07
C THR A 57 -1.22 -9.95 0.77
N HIS A 58 -0.28 -9.49 1.59
CA HIS A 58 0.57 -10.37 2.42
C HIS A 58 0.04 -10.52 3.84
N ASP A 59 -0.90 -9.67 4.23
CA ASP A 59 -1.57 -9.60 5.53
C ASP A 59 -2.98 -10.21 5.51
N ASP A 60 -3.42 -10.70 4.35
CA ASP A 60 -4.69 -11.40 4.17
C ASP A 60 -4.59 -12.33 2.95
N ASP A 61 -5.50 -13.29 2.85
CA ASP A 61 -5.60 -14.18 1.69
C ASP A 61 -6.42 -13.56 0.54
N LEU A 62 -6.60 -14.30 -0.54
CA LEU A 62 -7.34 -13.85 -1.72
C LEU A 62 -8.84 -13.66 -1.45
N ASP A 63 -9.35 -14.20 -0.34
CA ASP A 63 -10.75 -14.09 0.10
C ASP A 63 -10.97 -12.90 1.05
N GLY A 64 -9.95 -12.06 1.25
CA GLY A 64 -10.03 -10.87 2.12
C GLY A 64 -11.17 -9.90 1.77
N GLY A 65 -11.69 -9.89 0.54
CA GLY A 65 -12.89 -9.15 0.20
C GLY A 65 -14.14 -9.64 0.96
N GLN A 66 -14.23 -10.94 1.22
CA GLN A 66 -15.30 -11.54 2.02
C GLN A 66 -15.11 -11.23 3.51
N HIS A 67 -13.87 -11.27 4.00
CA HIS A 67 -13.56 -11.04 5.42
C HIS A 67 -13.61 -9.55 5.82
N GLN A 68 -13.08 -8.66 4.98
CA GLN A 68 -12.92 -7.25 5.30
C GLN A 68 -14.03 -6.35 4.76
N LEU A 69 -14.66 -6.75 3.65
CA LEU A 69 -15.66 -5.93 2.95
C LEU A 69 -17.05 -6.58 2.94
N ALA A 70 -17.23 -7.67 3.69
CA ALA A 70 -18.47 -8.44 3.78
C ALA A 70 -19.00 -8.86 2.39
N TRP A 71 -18.12 -9.15 1.43
CA TRP A 71 -18.55 -9.75 0.17
C TRP A 71 -19.16 -11.13 0.44
N PRO A 72 -20.21 -11.54 -0.29
CA PRO A 72 -20.84 -12.83 -0.08
C PRO A 72 -19.85 -13.97 -0.30
N GLN A 73 -19.95 -15.00 0.55
CA GLN A 73 -19.25 -16.27 0.35
C GLN A 73 -19.53 -16.82 -1.05
N ALA A 74 -18.47 -17.15 -1.78
CA ALA A 74 -18.55 -17.50 -3.19
C ALA A 74 -17.78 -18.79 -3.52
N LYS A 75 -18.20 -19.44 -4.61
CA LYS A 75 -17.52 -20.62 -5.18
C LYS A 75 -17.44 -20.49 -6.71
N GLY A 76 -16.58 -21.30 -7.32
CA GLY A 76 -16.43 -21.38 -8.79
C GLY A 76 -16.19 -20.01 -9.43
N PHE A 77 -16.96 -19.70 -10.47
CA PHE A 77 -16.82 -18.44 -11.23
C PHE A 77 -16.98 -17.19 -10.37
N LYS A 78 -17.89 -17.19 -9.38
CA LYS A 78 -18.08 -16.03 -8.49
C LYS A 78 -16.85 -15.81 -7.60
N LEU A 79 -16.26 -16.89 -7.09
CA LEU A 79 -15.04 -16.82 -6.28
C LEU A 79 -13.86 -16.31 -7.10
N TRP A 80 -13.70 -16.84 -8.31
CA TRP A 80 -12.69 -16.36 -9.26
C TRP A 80 -12.78 -14.85 -9.49
N TRP A 81 -13.98 -14.33 -9.74
CA TRP A 81 -14.17 -12.90 -9.97
C TRP A 81 -13.91 -12.06 -8.71
N GLN A 82 -14.36 -12.51 -7.53
CA GLN A 82 -14.06 -11.82 -6.28
C GLN A 82 -12.54 -11.76 -6.00
N ARG A 83 -11.82 -12.87 -6.14
CA ARG A 83 -10.36 -12.90 -5.96
C ARG A 83 -9.64 -12.01 -6.99
N THR A 84 -10.14 -11.98 -8.22
CA THR A 84 -9.65 -11.04 -9.26
C THR A 84 -9.80 -9.58 -8.80
N LEU A 85 -11.00 -9.20 -8.35
CA LEU A 85 -11.28 -7.85 -7.84
C LEU A 85 -10.45 -7.53 -6.59
N TRP A 86 -10.18 -8.50 -5.74
CA TRP A 86 -9.34 -8.33 -4.56
C TRP A 86 -7.89 -8.01 -4.92
N ILE A 87 -7.28 -8.76 -5.84
CA ILE A 87 -5.94 -8.47 -6.36
C ILE A 87 -5.91 -7.08 -7.01
N MET A 88 -6.91 -6.75 -7.84
CA MET A 88 -6.98 -5.43 -8.50
C MET A 88 -7.18 -4.27 -7.52
N ARG A 89 -7.85 -4.50 -6.38
CA ARG A 89 -8.01 -3.51 -5.32
C ARG A 89 -6.71 -3.29 -4.54
N ASN A 90 -5.94 -4.35 -4.34
CA ASN A 90 -4.68 -4.34 -3.59
C ASN A 90 -3.49 -4.80 -4.47
N PRO A 91 -3.23 -4.13 -5.60
CA PRO A 91 -2.28 -4.65 -6.58
C PRO A 91 -0.86 -4.55 -6.02
N ALA A 92 -0.09 -5.63 -6.17
CA ALA A 92 1.31 -5.71 -5.74
C ALA A 92 1.54 -5.31 -4.27
N TYR A 93 0.57 -5.61 -3.40
CA TYR A 93 0.61 -5.22 -1.99
C TYR A 93 1.76 -5.92 -1.24
N GLY A 94 1.89 -7.24 -1.44
CA GLY A 94 3.02 -8.02 -0.94
C GLY A 94 4.37 -7.56 -1.50
N PHE A 95 4.44 -7.12 -2.76
CA PHE A 95 5.65 -6.54 -3.33
C PHE A 95 6.04 -5.23 -2.63
N ALA A 96 5.08 -4.34 -2.40
CA ALA A 96 5.30 -3.07 -1.70
C ALA A 96 5.80 -3.25 -0.26
N ALA A 97 5.36 -4.33 0.41
CA ALA A 97 5.76 -4.70 1.77
C ALA A 97 7.10 -5.42 1.82
N ASN A 98 7.27 -6.48 1.03
CA ASN A 98 8.37 -7.42 1.17
C ASN A 98 9.63 -7.05 0.37
N VAL A 99 9.48 -6.33 -0.74
CA VAL A 99 10.62 -5.95 -1.60
C VAL A 99 11.12 -4.55 -1.27
N PHE A 100 10.21 -3.59 -1.13
CA PHE A 100 10.55 -2.19 -0.88
C PHE A 100 10.22 -1.69 0.53
N GLY A 101 9.54 -2.49 1.35
CA GLY A 101 9.16 -2.08 2.70
C GLY A 101 10.31 -2.08 3.70
N PHE A 102 10.06 -1.44 4.84
CA PHE A 102 10.93 -1.48 6.01
C PHE A 102 10.31 -2.34 7.11
N ARG A 103 11.13 -2.96 7.95
CA ARG A 103 10.62 -3.59 9.18
C ARG A 103 10.31 -2.50 10.19
N PHE A 104 9.15 -2.58 10.82
CA PHE A 104 8.70 -1.62 11.84
C PHE A 104 9.55 -1.69 13.12
N GLU A 105 10.01 -2.89 13.46
CA GLU A 105 10.85 -3.13 14.62
C GLU A 105 12.12 -2.25 14.61
N GLY A 106 12.32 -1.50 15.69
CA GLY A 106 13.51 -0.64 15.85
C GLY A 106 13.50 0.61 14.97
N VAL A 107 12.34 1.02 14.44
CA VAL A 107 12.20 2.30 13.74
C VAL A 107 12.13 3.45 14.73
N THR A 108 12.91 4.50 14.49
CA THR A 108 12.89 5.75 15.27
C THR A 108 12.44 6.92 14.41
N THR A 109 11.57 7.77 14.95
CA THR A 109 11.15 9.03 14.31
C THR A 109 12.26 10.08 14.43
N ILE A 110 12.69 10.63 13.28
CA ILE A 110 13.71 11.70 13.19
C ILE A 110 13.03 13.06 13.07
N TYR A 111 11.92 13.11 12.34
CA TYR A 111 11.13 14.30 12.12
C TYR A 111 9.67 13.89 11.95
N GLN A 112 8.76 14.67 12.53
CA GLN A 112 7.33 14.51 12.32
C GLN A 112 6.63 15.86 12.42
N ILE A 113 5.67 16.07 11.53
CA ILE A 113 4.64 17.10 11.65
C ILE A 113 3.33 16.54 11.12
N ASP A 114 2.23 16.87 11.79
CA ASP A 114 0.91 16.43 11.42
C ASP A 114 -0.16 17.49 11.75
N SER A 115 -1.32 17.35 11.13
CA SER A 115 -2.50 18.18 11.37
C SER A 115 -3.76 17.37 11.15
N GLY A 116 -4.85 17.75 11.83
CA GLY A 116 -6.16 17.12 11.68
C GLY A 116 -6.33 15.80 12.46
N GLY A 117 -5.43 15.49 13.40
CA GLY A 117 -5.60 14.37 14.34
C GLY A 117 -5.78 13.01 13.67
N PHE A 118 -5.19 12.80 12.49
CA PHE A 118 -5.35 11.61 11.66
C PHE A 118 -6.80 11.31 11.19
N ASP A 119 -7.71 12.29 11.25
CA ASP A 119 -9.04 12.17 10.65
C ASP A 119 -8.95 12.34 9.12
N TRP A 120 -8.69 11.23 8.44
CA TRP A 120 -8.54 11.18 6.98
C TRP A 120 -9.87 11.37 6.23
N SER A 121 -10.99 11.62 6.91
CA SER A 121 -12.25 12.04 6.27
C SER A 121 -12.29 13.55 6.01
N LYS A 122 -11.44 14.34 6.68
CA LYS A 122 -11.44 15.80 6.61
C LYS A 122 -10.38 16.36 5.66
N PRO A 123 -10.66 17.45 4.93
CA PRO A 123 -9.64 18.18 4.18
C PRO A 123 -8.69 18.91 5.15
N GLY A 124 -7.44 19.11 4.76
CA GLY A 124 -6.42 19.76 5.59
C GLY A 124 -5.71 18.81 6.56
N THR A 125 -6.23 17.59 6.76
CA THR A 125 -5.51 16.53 7.48
C THR A 125 -4.26 16.15 6.71
N PHE A 126 -3.09 16.22 7.35
CA PHE A 126 -1.85 15.79 6.74
C PHE A 126 -0.88 15.19 7.77
N TYR A 127 0.06 14.42 7.24
CA TYR A 127 1.13 13.79 7.96
C TYR A 127 2.41 13.88 7.12
N GLU A 128 3.50 14.32 7.72
CA GLU A 128 4.84 14.30 7.13
C GLU A 128 5.82 13.78 8.19
N GLY A 129 6.54 12.70 7.88
CA GLY A 129 7.47 12.09 8.81
C GLY A 129 8.72 11.55 8.12
N VAL A 130 9.84 11.57 8.83
CA VAL A 130 11.10 10.93 8.43
C VAL A 130 11.54 10.03 9.56
N TYR A 131 11.98 8.83 9.19
CA TYR A 131 12.36 7.80 10.13
C TYR A 131 13.68 7.18 9.75
N ARG A 132 14.25 6.47 10.72
CA ARG A 132 15.43 5.66 10.59
C ARG A 132 15.11 4.26 11.08
N ASP A 133 15.45 3.24 10.30
CA ASP A 133 15.34 1.85 10.76
C ASP A 133 16.56 1.42 11.58
N ARG A 134 16.51 0.20 12.14
CA ARG A 134 17.61 -0.40 12.91
C ARG A 134 18.95 -0.50 12.14
N LYS A 135 18.91 -0.49 10.80
CA LYS A 135 20.10 -0.53 9.92
C LYS A 135 20.60 0.87 9.53
N GLY A 136 20.04 1.93 10.13
CA GLY A 136 20.41 3.31 9.82
C GLY A 136 19.83 3.85 8.51
N ARG A 137 18.98 3.09 7.82
CA ARG A 137 18.39 3.49 6.54
C ARG A 137 17.27 4.50 6.80
N LEU A 138 17.28 5.58 6.04
CA LEU A 138 16.26 6.62 6.10
C LEU A 138 15.11 6.33 5.14
N PHE A 139 13.90 6.66 5.57
CA PHE A 139 12.70 6.67 4.76
C PHE A 139 11.73 7.73 5.28
N PHE A 140 10.76 8.11 4.45
CA PHE A 140 9.78 9.13 4.81
C PHE A 140 8.35 8.66 4.56
N SER A 141 7.40 9.35 5.15
CA SER A 141 5.97 9.21 4.86
C SER A 141 5.39 10.60 4.64
N TYR A 142 4.60 10.74 3.58
CA TYR A 142 3.78 11.93 3.37
C TYR A 142 2.38 11.50 2.97
N ARG A 143 1.38 11.91 3.75
CA ARG A 143 -0.03 11.66 3.47
C ARG A 143 -0.81 12.94 3.68
N ALA A 144 -1.68 13.32 2.75
CA ALA A 144 -2.42 14.57 2.84
C ALA A 144 -3.83 14.43 2.26
N ARG A 145 -4.75 15.22 2.81
CA ARG A 145 -6.12 15.42 2.31
C ARG A 145 -6.33 16.86 1.89
N PHE A 146 -6.95 17.04 0.74
CA PHE A 146 -7.20 18.36 0.16
C PHE A 146 -8.50 18.33 -0.67
N LYS A 147 -9.09 19.48 -0.92
CA LYS A 147 -10.28 19.61 -1.78
C LYS A 147 -9.86 19.84 -3.23
N ILE A 148 -10.36 19.04 -4.15
CA ILE A 148 -10.30 19.29 -5.60
C ILE A 148 -11.73 19.25 -6.14
N PHE A 149 -12.18 20.32 -6.81
CA PHE A 149 -13.52 20.42 -7.41
C PHE A 149 -14.65 19.99 -6.44
N GLY A 150 -14.59 20.45 -5.19
CA GLY A 150 -15.58 20.13 -4.15
C GLY A 150 -15.45 18.73 -3.53
N LYS A 151 -14.64 17.83 -4.10
CA LYS A 151 -14.40 16.48 -3.58
C LYS A 151 -13.18 16.44 -2.67
N ILE A 152 -13.24 15.59 -1.65
CA ILE A 152 -12.09 15.33 -0.77
C ILE A 152 -11.20 14.30 -1.45
N CYS A 153 -10.04 14.77 -1.89
CA CYS A 153 -8.98 13.97 -2.46
C CYS A 153 -7.87 13.78 -1.42
N GLY A 154 -7.02 12.77 -1.63
CA GLY A 154 -5.80 12.66 -0.87
C GLY A 154 -4.74 11.86 -1.55
N CYS A 155 -3.50 12.11 -1.15
CA CYS A 155 -2.35 11.36 -1.59
C CYS A 155 -1.65 10.68 -0.42
N TRP A 156 -0.94 9.60 -0.74
CA TRP A 156 0.03 8.96 0.15
C TRP A 156 1.24 8.56 -0.67
N ILE A 157 2.38 9.14 -0.33
CA ILE A 157 3.68 8.84 -0.91
C ILE A 157 4.71 8.57 0.19
N GLY A 158 5.83 7.95 -0.15
CA GLY A 158 6.81 7.45 0.81
C GLY A 158 6.45 6.03 1.26
N TRP A 159 6.67 5.73 2.53
CA TRP A 159 6.31 4.48 3.18
C TRP A 159 5.17 4.71 4.16
N SER A 160 4.48 3.65 4.58
CA SER A 160 3.48 3.79 5.63
C SER A 160 4.14 4.23 6.94
N TYR A 161 3.44 5.08 7.69
CA TYR A 161 3.87 5.53 9.03
C TYR A 161 3.36 4.62 10.16
N VAL A 162 2.50 3.64 9.80
CA VAL A 162 2.02 2.57 10.68
C VAL A 162 2.26 1.23 9.96
N ALA A 163 2.62 0.21 10.72
CA ALA A 163 2.65 -1.17 10.26
C ALA A 163 1.31 -1.83 10.54
N TYR A 164 0.42 -1.83 9.55
CA TYR A 164 -0.93 -2.40 9.69
C TYR A 164 -0.92 -3.92 9.92
N ASP A 165 0.14 -4.59 9.47
CA ASP A 165 0.43 -6.00 9.67
C ASP A 165 1.32 -6.26 10.91
N ASN A 166 1.59 -5.23 11.71
CA ASN A 166 2.55 -5.22 12.83
C ASN A 166 4.01 -5.56 12.45
N VAL A 167 4.35 -5.58 11.15
CA VAL A 167 5.66 -6.04 10.67
C VAL A 167 6.30 -5.06 9.71
N SER A 168 5.56 -4.58 8.71
CA SER A 168 6.10 -3.86 7.57
C SER A 168 5.55 -2.43 7.43
N LEU A 169 6.47 -1.52 7.14
CA LEU A 169 6.19 -0.18 6.66
C LEU A 169 6.28 -0.22 5.14
N GLN A 170 5.14 -0.30 4.49
CA GLN A 170 5.03 -0.61 3.06
C GLN A 170 5.25 0.64 2.22
N LEU A 171 5.87 0.49 1.04
CA LEU A 171 5.95 1.59 0.08
C LEU A 171 4.54 1.99 -0.39
N LYS A 172 4.21 3.28 -0.32
CA LYS A 172 2.94 3.84 -0.77
C LYS A 172 3.15 4.79 -1.95
N ILE A 173 2.29 4.62 -2.93
CA ILE A 173 2.09 5.58 -4.03
C ILE A 173 0.61 5.56 -4.40
N SER A 174 -0.08 6.60 -3.94
CA SER A 174 -1.49 6.87 -4.20
C SER A 174 -1.61 8.36 -4.42
N LEU A 175 -1.84 8.81 -5.65
CA LEU A 175 -1.83 10.24 -5.98
C LEU A 175 -3.21 10.88 -5.77
N ILE A 176 -4.31 10.13 -6.00
CA ILE A 176 -5.68 10.61 -5.81
C ILE A 176 -6.53 9.46 -5.26
N SER A 177 -6.73 9.45 -3.94
CA SER A 177 -7.80 8.69 -3.29
C SER A 177 -8.97 9.64 -3.03
N ILE A 178 -10.15 9.32 -3.54
CA ILE A 178 -11.37 10.09 -3.32
C ILE A 178 -12.13 9.44 -2.18
N VAL A 179 -12.50 10.21 -1.16
CA VAL A 179 -13.45 9.75 -0.15
C VAL A 179 -14.83 9.73 -0.81
N LYS A 180 -15.47 8.56 -0.82
CA LYS A 180 -16.86 8.40 -1.25
C LYS A 180 -17.80 9.03 -0.24
#